data_AF-A0A2K3LN32-F1
#
_entry.id   AF-A0A2K3LN32-F1
#
_cell.length_a   1.000
_cell.length_b   1.000
_cell.length_c   1.000
_cell.angle_alpha   90.00
_cell.angle_beta   90.00
_cell.angle_gamma   90.00
#
_symmetry.space_group_name_H-M   'P 1'
#
loop_
_entity.id
_entity.type
_entity.pdbx_description
1 polymer ?
#
loop_
_entity_poly.entity_id
_entity_poly.type
_entity_poly.pdbx_seq_one_letter_code
_entity_poly.pdbx_strand_id
1 'polypeptide(L)'
;MSRLRRLFQSSMDATKKALSGSFDDLMPPPEKYIFNFNSKQEIKKWHLYSDSEFGGLSSASLQIPESENGASTGIFSGNLSLEVTQGAKWNISRGGFCGMRSKKFDGFIDLDSYDTIAMKLKGDGRSYISTIYTENWVNSPGQMEDNSWQSFIYVPKDNWYIAK
;
A
#
# COMPACT_ATOMS: atom_id res chain seq x y z
N MET A 1 8.47 22.71 -3.50
CA MET A 1 9.36 23.06 -2.35
C MET A 1 9.75 21.85 -1.49
N SER A 2 8.87 20.87 -1.18
CA SER A 2 9.23 19.73 -0.31
C SER A 2 10.05 18.61 -0.96
N ARG A 3 9.83 18.33 -2.26
CA ARG A 3 10.55 17.27 -3.00
C ARG A 3 12.05 17.53 -3.13
N LEU A 4 12.43 18.75 -3.51
CA LEU A 4 13.83 19.16 -3.64
C LEU A 4 14.56 19.08 -2.29
N ARG A 5 13.91 19.52 -1.21
CA ARG A 5 14.45 19.42 0.15
C ARG A 5 14.69 17.98 0.58
N ARG A 6 13.80 17.04 0.25
CA ARG A 6 14.00 15.61 0.54
C ARG A 6 15.11 14.99 -0.28
N LEU A 7 15.23 15.34 -1.57
CA LEU A 7 16.35 14.88 -2.42
C LEU A 7 17.70 15.38 -1.88
N PHE A 8 17.79 16.66 -1.51
CA PHE A 8 18.99 17.20 -0.87
C PHE A 8 19.29 16.51 0.47
N GLN A 9 18.27 16.24 1.28
CA GLN A 9 18.43 15.53 2.54
C GLN A 9 18.98 14.11 2.31
N SER A 10 18.38 13.33 1.40
CA SER A 10 18.86 12.00 1.02
C SER A 10 20.29 12.03 0.49
N SER A 11 20.63 13.03 -0.34
CA SER A 11 22.00 13.20 -0.86
C SER A 11 23.01 13.50 0.26
N MET A 12 22.65 14.38 1.21
CA MET A 12 23.47 14.68 2.37
C MET A 12 23.63 13.48 3.29
N ASP A 13 22.57 12.70 3.49
CA ASP A 13 22.59 11.50 4.32
C ASP A 13 23.45 10.41 3.66
N ALA A 14 23.34 10.21 2.35
CA ALA A 14 24.21 9.31 1.58
C ALA A 14 25.68 9.75 1.62
N THR A 15 25.96 11.05 1.51
CA THR A 15 27.33 11.59 1.57
C THR A 15 27.94 11.44 2.96
N LYS A 16 27.17 11.71 4.02
CA LYS A 16 27.60 11.48 5.41
C LYS A 16 27.87 10.00 5.66
N LYS A 17 27.03 9.12 5.11
CA LYS A 17 27.16 7.66 5.21
C LYS A 17 28.42 7.15 4.50
N ALA A 18 28.72 7.65 3.30
CA ALA A 18 29.94 7.30 2.57
C ALA A 18 31.23 7.82 3.24
N LEU A 19 31.19 9.02 3.84
CA LEU A 19 32.36 9.64 4.48
C LEU A 19 32.65 9.08 5.89
N SER A 20 31.64 8.54 6.58
CA SER A 20 31.84 8.02 7.94
C SER A 20 32.55 6.67 7.99
N GLY A 21 32.68 5.96 6.85
CA GLY A 21 33.37 4.66 6.78
C GLY A 21 32.81 3.63 7.76
N SER A 22 31.52 3.76 8.13
CA SER A 22 30.89 2.95 9.16
C SER A 22 30.81 1.48 8.73
N PHE A 23 31.25 0.56 9.59
CA PHE A 23 31.01 -0.87 9.43
C PHE A 23 29.51 -1.22 9.37
N ASP A 24 28.61 -0.29 9.72
CA ASP A 24 27.15 -0.44 9.52
C ASP A 24 26.78 -0.65 8.04
N ASP A 25 27.61 -0.22 7.08
CA ASP A 25 27.37 -0.46 5.64
C ASP A 25 27.55 -1.93 5.22
N LEU A 26 28.20 -2.75 6.06
CA LEU A 26 28.30 -4.19 5.86
C LEU A 26 27.10 -4.94 6.46
N MET A 27 26.27 -4.25 7.25
CA MET A 27 25.09 -4.85 7.87
C MET A 27 23.84 -4.48 7.06
N PRO A 28 22.93 -5.44 6.85
CA PRO A 28 21.66 -5.13 6.20
C PRO A 28 20.92 -4.06 7.02
N PRO A 29 20.23 -3.10 6.36
CA PRO A 29 19.50 -2.07 7.09
C PRO A 29 18.41 -2.71 7.96
N PRO A 30 18.10 -2.11 9.12
CA PRO A 30 16.99 -2.57 9.95
C PRO A 30 15.66 -2.46 9.21
N GLU A 31 14.67 -3.26 9.60
CA GLU A 31 13.33 -3.21 9.00
C GLU A 31 12.72 -1.80 9.06
N LYS A 32 12.20 -1.35 7.92
CA LYS A 32 11.54 -0.03 7.79
C LYS A 32 10.05 -0.20 7.55
N TYR A 33 9.24 0.32 8.47
CA TYR A 33 7.79 0.37 8.29
C TYR A 33 7.40 1.40 7.22
N ILE A 34 6.78 0.92 6.14
CA ILE A 34 6.18 1.76 5.11
C ILE A 34 4.80 2.26 5.58
N PHE A 35 3.95 1.32 6.04
CA PHE A 35 2.64 1.58 6.61
C PHE A 35 2.47 0.77 7.89
N ASN A 36 1.82 1.35 8.90
CA ASN A 36 1.58 0.70 10.18
C ASN A 36 0.20 1.06 10.74
N PHE A 37 -0.65 0.07 10.94
CA PHE A 37 -2.04 0.23 11.41
C PHE A 37 -2.16 0.25 12.94
N ASN A 38 -1.16 0.79 13.64
CA ASN A 38 -1.16 0.96 15.09
C ASN A 38 -2.01 2.16 15.57
N SER A 39 -2.41 3.06 14.65
CA SER A 39 -3.14 4.28 14.96
C SER A 39 -4.29 4.51 14.00
N LYS A 40 -5.45 4.93 14.53
CA LYS A 40 -6.62 5.31 13.73
C LYS A 40 -6.33 6.43 12.72
N GLN A 41 -5.27 7.21 12.92
CA GLN A 41 -4.84 8.23 11.96
C GLN A 41 -4.34 7.61 10.65
N GLU A 42 -3.81 6.39 10.68
CA GLU A 42 -3.31 5.69 9.49
C GLU A 42 -4.41 5.50 8.46
N ILE A 43 -5.65 5.20 8.89
CA ILE A 43 -6.82 5.01 8.01
C ILE A 43 -7.00 6.21 7.06
N LYS A 44 -6.69 7.43 7.50
CA LYS A 44 -6.82 8.65 6.67
C LYS A 44 -5.87 8.66 5.48
N LYS A 45 -4.76 7.91 5.54
CA LYS A 45 -3.80 7.75 4.43
C LYS A 45 -4.28 6.74 3.38
N TRP A 46 -5.36 6.02 3.65
CA TRP A 46 -5.91 5.01 2.73
C TRP A 46 -7.19 5.51 2.08
N HIS A 47 -7.45 5.01 0.89
CA HIS A 47 -8.68 5.20 0.14
C HIS A 47 -9.23 3.82 -0.21
N LEU A 48 -10.47 3.59 0.22
CA LEU A 48 -11.25 2.39 -0.11
C LEU A 48 -11.95 2.63 -1.44
N TYR A 49 -12.02 1.61 -2.27
CA TYR A 49 -12.69 1.65 -3.56
C TYR A 49 -13.38 0.31 -3.84
N SER A 50 -14.46 0.36 -4.60
CA SER A 50 -15.22 -0.83 -5.04
C SER A 50 -16.00 -0.53 -6.30
N ASP A 51 -16.53 -1.58 -6.92
CA ASP A 51 -17.41 -1.45 -8.09
C ASP A 51 -18.66 -0.59 -7.87
N SER A 52 -19.04 -0.32 -6.62
CA SER A 52 -20.17 0.54 -6.26
C SER A 52 -20.06 1.97 -6.74
N GLU A 53 -18.84 2.49 -6.94
CA GLU A 53 -18.61 3.78 -7.60
C GLU A 53 -19.12 3.81 -9.06
N PHE A 54 -19.26 2.62 -9.65
CA PHE A 54 -19.71 2.41 -11.01
C PHE A 54 -21.07 1.68 -11.08
N GLY A 55 -21.79 1.56 -9.97
CA GLY A 55 -23.12 0.94 -9.91
C GLY A 55 -23.15 -0.54 -9.52
N GLY A 56 -22.00 -1.13 -9.17
CA GLY A 56 -21.94 -2.46 -8.54
C GLY A 56 -22.44 -2.47 -7.09
N LEU A 57 -22.58 -3.66 -6.53
CA LEU A 57 -23.06 -3.86 -5.15
C LEU A 57 -21.97 -4.36 -4.19
N SER A 58 -20.69 -4.32 -4.58
CA SER A 58 -19.60 -4.64 -3.67
C SER A 58 -19.34 -3.51 -2.67
N SER A 59 -18.75 -3.86 -1.53
CA SER A 59 -18.43 -2.93 -0.45
C SER A 59 -17.04 -3.19 0.13
N ALA A 60 -16.40 -2.15 0.65
CA ALA A 60 -15.13 -2.20 1.36
C ALA A 60 -15.20 -1.37 2.65
N SER A 61 -14.48 -1.83 3.68
CA SER A 61 -14.32 -1.18 4.97
C SER A 61 -12.89 -1.36 5.46
N LEU A 62 -12.38 -0.37 6.19
CA LEU A 62 -11.09 -0.42 6.84
C LEU A 62 -11.24 0.17 8.24
N GLN A 63 -10.93 -0.63 9.24
CA GLN A 63 -11.13 -0.28 10.64
C GLN A 63 -9.90 -0.68 11.46
N ILE A 64 -9.64 0.07 12.53
CA ILE A 64 -8.66 -0.31 13.55
C ILE A 64 -9.45 -0.42 14.86
N PRO A 65 -9.85 -1.63 15.28
CA PRO A 65 -10.52 -1.81 16.56
C PRO A 65 -9.59 -1.42 17.71
N GLU A 66 -10.19 -0.93 18.79
CA GLU A 66 -9.47 -0.69 20.04
C GLU A 66 -9.14 -2.05 20.66
N SER A 67 -7.87 -2.27 20.99
CA SER A 67 -7.43 -3.49 21.65
C SER A 67 -7.10 -3.16 23.10
N GLU A 68 -7.69 -3.91 24.03
CA GLU A 68 -7.41 -3.81 25.47
C GLU A 68 -5.95 -4.13 25.80
N ASN A 69 -5.27 -4.91 24.93
CA ASN A 69 -3.88 -5.35 25.11
C ASN A 69 -2.85 -4.45 24.39
N GLY A 70 -3.26 -3.29 23.88
CA GLY A 70 -2.37 -2.29 23.27
C GLY A 70 -1.90 -2.60 21.83
N ALA A 71 -2.16 -3.81 21.30
CA ALA A 71 -1.80 -4.18 19.93
C ALA A 71 -2.96 -3.85 18.95
N SER A 72 -2.93 -2.66 18.38
CA SER A 72 -3.89 -2.26 17.32
C SER A 72 -3.50 -2.84 15.96
N THR A 73 -4.49 -3.41 15.26
CA THR A 73 -4.33 -4.01 13.93
C THR A 73 -5.37 -3.42 12.98
N GLY A 74 -5.00 -3.18 11.73
CA GLY A 74 -5.94 -2.79 10.67
C GLY A 74 -6.70 -4.00 10.13
N ILE A 75 -8.02 -3.89 10.06
CA ILE A 75 -8.92 -4.88 9.48
C ILE A 75 -9.50 -4.29 8.22
N PHE A 76 -9.11 -4.83 7.08
CA PHE A 76 -9.80 -4.63 5.81
C PHE A 76 -10.88 -5.71 5.65
N SER A 77 -12.11 -5.32 5.35
CA SER A 77 -13.23 -6.22 5.13
C SER A 77 -14.14 -5.71 4.03
N GLY A 78 -14.96 -6.58 3.46
CA GLY A 78 -15.85 -6.21 2.36
C GLY A 78 -16.77 -7.34 1.95
N ASN A 79 -17.76 -7.02 1.13
CA ASN A 79 -18.63 -7.98 0.47
C ASN A 79 -18.47 -7.81 -1.05
N LEU A 80 -18.26 -8.92 -1.75
CA LEU A 80 -18.17 -8.93 -3.21
C LEU A 80 -19.50 -9.40 -3.79
N SER A 81 -20.00 -8.64 -4.77
CA SER A 81 -21.19 -9.00 -5.54
C SER A 81 -20.94 -8.81 -7.02
N LEU A 82 -21.48 -9.72 -7.84
CA LEU A 82 -21.50 -9.58 -9.29
C LEU A 82 -22.72 -8.80 -9.78
N GLU A 83 -23.65 -8.47 -8.87
CA GLU A 83 -24.86 -7.73 -9.19
C GLU A 83 -24.56 -6.25 -9.45
N VAL A 84 -25.29 -5.70 -10.41
CA VAL A 84 -25.18 -4.32 -10.86
C VAL A 84 -26.56 -3.69 -10.81
N THR A 85 -26.63 -2.45 -10.33
CA THR A 85 -27.87 -1.69 -10.23
C THR A 85 -28.44 -1.43 -11.63
N GLN A 86 -29.67 -1.86 -11.87
CA GLN A 86 -30.37 -1.60 -13.14
C GLN A 86 -30.57 -0.09 -13.33
N GLY A 87 -30.14 0.43 -14.49
CA GLY A 87 -30.24 1.87 -14.80
C GLY A 87 -29.13 2.73 -14.17
N ALA A 88 -28.04 2.13 -13.68
CA ALA A 88 -26.87 2.88 -13.24
C ALA A 88 -26.35 3.80 -14.36
N LYS A 89 -25.89 5.00 -13.98
CA LYS A 89 -25.29 5.98 -14.89
C LYS A 89 -24.10 5.38 -15.68
N TRP A 90 -23.37 4.48 -15.05
CA TRP A 90 -22.24 3.77 -15.64
C TRP A 90 -22.67 2.34 -15.95
N ASN A 91 -22.61 1.97 -17.23
CA ASN A 91 -22.98 0.63 -17.67
C ASN A 91 -21.77 -0.31 -17.56
N ILE A 92 -21.50 -0.81 -16.36
CA ILE A 92 -20.42 -1.79 -16.16
C ILE A 92 -20.84 -3.18 -16.63
N SER A 93 -19.97 -3.82 -17.41
CA SER A 93 -20.19 -5.18 -17.91
C SER A 93 -19.75 -6.27 -16.92
N ARG A 94 -18.89 -5.92 -15.95
CA ARG A 94 -18.35 -6.84 -14.94
C ARG A 94 -18.16 -6.09 -13.61
N GLY A 95 -18.80 -6.58 -12.55
CA GLY A 95 -18.57 -6.17 -11.17
C GLY A 95 -17.77 -7.23 -10.40
N GLY A 96 -17.78 -7.14 -9.07
CA GLY A 96 -17.16 -8.09 -8.17
C GLY A 96 -15.77 -7.69 -7.68
N PHE A 97 -15.51 -6.39 -7.50
CA PHE A 97 -14.23 -5.95 -6.94
C PHE A 97 -14.38 -4.93 -5.81
N CYS A 98 -13.49 -5.05 -4.84
CA CYS A 98 -13.28 -4.06 -3.80
C CYS A 98 -11.81 -4.10 -3.35
N GLY A 99 -11.30 -2.99 -2.86
CA GLY A 99 -9.91 -2.89 -2.44
C GLY A 99 -9.61 -1.65 -1.63
N MET A 100 -8.35 -1.53 -1.25
CA MET A 100 -7.81 -0.32 -0.62
C MET A 100 -6.48 0.03 -1.28
N ARG A 101 -6.17 1.33 -1.32
CA ARG A 101 -4.87 1.84 -1.77
C ARG A 101 -4.43 3.00 -0.89
N SER A 102 -3.13 3.17 -0.72
CA SER A 102 -2.60 4.38 -0.11
C SER A 102 -2.92 5.59 -1.00
N LYS A 103 -3.29 6.71 -0.40
CA LYS A 103 -3.40 7.99 -1.07
C LYS A 103 -2.02 8.41 -1.56
N LYS A 104 -1.98 9.11 -2.71
CA LYS A 104 -0.74 9.74 -3.16
C LYS A 104 -0.24 10.69 -2.08
N PHE A 105 1.03 10.56 -1.74
CA PHE A 105 1.72 11.43 -0.80
C PHE A 105 2.79 12.23 -1.54
N ASP A 106 3.12 13.39 -1.01
CA ASP A 106 4.20 14.19 -1.57
C ASP A 106 5.56 13.59 -1.24
N GLY A 107 6.43 13.47 -2.25
CA GLY A 107 7.79 12.95 -2.14
C GLY A 107 7.87 11.45 -2.44
N PHE A 108 8.95 10.81 -1.98
CA PHE A 108 9.22 9.39 -2.18
C PHE A 108 9.53 8.71 -0.84
N ILE A 109 9.41 7.38 -0.83
CA ILE A 109 9.90 6.53 0.25
C ILE A 109 11.19 5.92 -0.27
N ASP A 110 12.32 6.32 0.33
CA ASP A 110 13.62 5.76 -0.02
C ASP A 110 13.70 4.30 0.45
N LEU A 111 13.75 3.39 -0.51
CA LEU A 111 13.86 1.94 -0.32
C LEU A 111 15.08 1.37 -1.03
N ASP A 112 16.04 2.20 -1.47
CA ASP A 112 17.17 1.78 -2.31
C ASP A 112 18.08 0.74 -1.63
N SER A 113 18.21 0.82 -0.30
CA SER A 113 18.97 -0.15 0.49
C SER A 113 18.22 -1.45 0.81
N TYR A 114 16.99 -1.63 0.33
CA TYR A 114 16.12 -2.78 0.64
C TYR A 114 15.84 -3.61 -0.61
N ASP A 115 15.82 -4.93 -0.47
CA ASP A 115 15.55 -5.86 -1.57
C ASP A 115 14.14 -6.48 -1.52
N THR A 116 13.43 -6.31 -0.42
CA THR A 116 12.20 -7.04 -0.12
C THR A 116 11.14 -6.13 0.51
N ILE A 117 9.90 -6.25 0.05
CA ILE A 117 8.73 -5.65 0.69
C ILE A 117 7.95 -6.75 1.40
N ALA A 118 7.89 -6.68 2.72
CA ALA A 118 7.16 -7.65 3.53
C ALA A 118 5.81 -7.11 3.99
N MET A 119 4.79 -7.96 3.97
CA MET A 119 3.44 -7.68 4.49
C MET A 119 3.07 -8.70 5.54
N LYS A 120 2.85 -8.25 6.78
CA LYS A 120 2.33 -9.08 7.86
C LYS A 120 0.79 -9.05 7.83
N LEU A 121 0.19 -10.18 7.47
CA LEU A 121 -1.24 -10.31 7.19
C LEU A 121 -1.85 -11.48 7.95
N LYS A 122 -3.14 -11.37 8.25
CA LYS A 122 -3.99 -12.48 8.71
C LYS A 122 -5.15 -12.61 7.72
N GLY A 123 -5.19 -13.71 6.98
CA GLY A 123 -6.07 -13.88 5.83
C GLY A 123 -7.39 -14.56 6.17
N ASP A 124 -8.34 -14.49 5.24
CA ASP A 124 -9.60 -15.23 5.25
C ASP A 124 -9.53 -16.54 4.41
N GLY A 125 -8.35 -16.84 3.84
CA GLY A 125 -8.10 -17.97 2.94
C GLY A 125 -8.30 -17.67 1.46
N ARG A 126 -8.72 -16.45 1.09
CA ARG A 126 -8.83 -16.03 -0.31
C ARG A 126 -7.51 -15.49 -0.84
N SER A 127 -7.42 -15.40 -2.17
CA SER A 127 -6.29 -14.79 -2.88
C SER A 127 -6.56 -13.31 -3.12
N TYR A 128 -5.56 -12.48 -2.87
CA TYR A 128 -5.62 -11.03 -3.10
C TYR A 128 -4.57 -10.62 -4.11
N ILE A 129 -4.80 -9.50 -4.81
CA ILE A 129 -3.79 -8.88 -5.66
C ILE A 129 -3.18 -7.72 -4.88
N SER A 130 -1.85 -7.70 -4.78
CA SER A 130 -1.10 -6.54 -4.36
C SER A 130 -0.54 -5.84 -5.57
N THR A 131 -0.66 -4.52 -5.59
CA THR A 131 -0.11 -3.67 -6.63
C THR A 131 0.74 -2.58 -5.99
N ILE A 132 1.97 -2.43 -6.47
CA ILE A 132 2.87 -1.35 -6.10
C ILE A 132 2.96 -0.40 -7.28
N TYR A 133 2.74 0.89 -7.01
CA TYR A 133 2.94 1.96 -7.99
C TYR A 133 4.25 2.67 -7.68
N THR A 134 5.14 2.76 -8.66
CA THR A 134 6.40 3.49 -8.59
C THR A 134 6.39 4.62 -9.60
N GLU A 135 7.00 5.76 -9.27
CA GLU A 135 7.15 6.87 -10.22
C GLU A 135 7.81 6.37 -11.51
N ASN A 136 7.25 6.74 -12.66
CA ASN A 136 7.84 6.42 -13.94
C ASN A 136 8.61 7.63 -14.49
N TRP A 137 9.90 7.45 -14.72
CA TRP A 137 10.77 8.50 -15.27
C TRP A 137 10.68 8.63 -16.80
N VAL A 138 10.13 7.63 -17.50
CA VAL A 138 10.23 7.47 -18.96
C VAL A 138 8.96 7.90 -19.71
N ASN A 139 8.04 8.61 -19.06
CA ASN A 139 6.79 9.01 -19.73
C ASN A 139 6.98 10.14 -20.74
N SER A 140 6.17 10.09 -21.80
CA SER A 140 6.02 11.20 -22.74
C SER A 140 5.58 12.49 -22.02
N PRO A 141 6.01 13.67 -22.49
CA PRO A 141 5.62 14.94 -21.88
C PRO A 141 4.10 15.04 -21.67
N GLY A 142 3.67 15.27 -20.43
CA GLY A 142 2.25 15.46 -20.09
C GLY A 142 1.50 14.23 -19.58
N GLN A 143 2.14 13.05 -19.49
CA GLN A 143 1.51 11.85 -18.90
C GLN A 143 2.17 11.46 -17.59
N MET A 144 1.46 11.62 -16.47
CA MET A 144 1.89 11.19 -15.15
C MET A 144 1.41 9.76 -14.88
N GLU A 145 1.92 8.80 -15.65
CA GLU A 145 1.66 7.38 -15.42
C GLU A 145 2.66 6.81 -14.42
N ASP A 146 2.18 6.03 -13.45
CA ASP A 146 3.06 5.31 -12.52
C ASP A 146 3.31 3.90 -13.10
N ASN A 147 4.53 3.38 -12.96
CA ASN A 147 4.80 1.97 -13.24
C ASN A 147 4.06 1.11 -12.22
N SER A 148 3.45 0.01 -12.66
CA SER A 148 2.72 -0.91 -11.79
C SER A 148 3.39 -2.27 -11.72
N TRP A 149 3.51 -2.79 -10.49
CA TRP A 149 4.06 -4.10 -10.20
C TRP A 149 3.00 -4.90 -9.44
N GLN A 150 2.63 -6.06 -9.94
CA GLN A 150 1.53 -6.85 -9.38
C GLN A 150 1.98 -8.23 -8.95
N SER A 151 1.45 -8.70 -7.82
CA SER A 151 1.65 -10.05 -7.34
C SER A 151 0.39 -10.56 -6.63
N PHE A 152 0.18 -11.87 -6.68
CA PHE A 152 -0.87 -12.52 -5.89
C PHE A 152 -0.35 -12.79 -4.46
N ILE A 153 -1.17 -12.46 -3.48
CA ILE A 153 -0.94 -12.77 -2.08
C ILE A 153 -1.88 -13.90 -1.67
N TYR A 154 -1.28 -14.99 -1.21
CA TYR A 154 -1.97 -16.14 -0.62
C TYR A 154 -1.66 -16.16 0.88
N VAL A 155 -2.69 -16.01 1.72
CA VAL A 155 -2.52 -15.99 3.18
C VAL A 155 -3.39 -17.07 3.79
N PRO A 156 -2.83 -17.95 4.64
CA PRO A 156 -3.61 -18.96 5.34
C PRO A 156 -4.73 -18.33 6.16
N LYS A 157 -5.90 -18.98 6.14
CA LYS A 157 -7.05 -18.54 6.92
C LYS A 157 -6.70 -18.51 8.40
N ASP A 158 -7.09 -17.43 9.07
CA ASP A 158 -7.01 -17.23 10.53
C ASP A 158 -5.61 -17.35 11.16
N ASN A 159 -4.54 -17.31 10.35
CA ASN A 159 -3.16 -17.36 10.83
C ASN A 159 -2.36 -16.14 10.36
N TRP A 160 -1.49 -15.64 11.23
CA TRP A 160 -0.55 -14.59 10.87
C TRP A 160 0.53 -15.14 9.94
N TYR A 161 0.78 -14.43 8.85
CA TYR A 161 1.76 -14.79 7.83
C TYR A 161 2.50 -13.54 7.37
N ILE A 162 3.77 -13.70 7.01
CA ILE A 162 4.58 -12.64 6.40
C ILE A 162 4.77 -13.00 4.93
N ALA A 163 4.03 -12.32 4.06
CA ALA A 163 4.24 -12.39 2.62
C ALA A 163 5.44 -11.50 2.25
N LYS A 164 6.38 -12.02 1.47
CA LYS A 164 7.58 -11.33 0.98
C LYS A 164 7.61 -11.40 -0.54
#